data_AF-A0A8T6SB71-F1
#
_entry.id   AF-A0A8T6SB71-F1
#
_cell.length_a   1.000
_cell.length_b   1.000
_cell.length_c   1.000
_cell.angle_alpha   90.00
_cell.angle_beta   90.00
_cell.angle_gamma   90.00
#
_symmetry.space_group_name_H-M   'P 1'
#
loop_
_entity.id
_entity.type
_entity.pdbx_description
1 polymer ?
#
loop_
_entity_poly.entity_id
_entity_poly.type
_entity_poly.pdbx_seq_one_letter_code
_entity_poly.pdbx_strand_id
1 'polypeptide(L)'
;SDAVSGIDHYEVQLDEGSWQNVGMNHSYQLSLDDVDEGDHVFHVKAVDRTGNAAVISVFLHVEKGLPIPILETILIATTIAFLALVVIWTRKKGERS
;
A
#
# COMPACT_ATOMS: atom_id res chain seq x y z
N SER A 1 -14.99 -31.92 -19.15
CA SER A 1 -14.75 -30.62 -19.82
C SER A 1 -14.29 -29.67 -18.75
N ASP A 2 -12.99 -29.37 -18.73
CA ASP A 2 -12.46 -28.53 -17.66
C ASP A 2 -12.80 -27.07 -17.95
N ALA A 3 -13.35 -26.38 -16.94
CA ALA A 3 -13.94 -25.05 -17.04
C ALA A 3 -13.01 -23.96 -17.62
N VAL A 4 -11.69 -24.22 -17.63
CA VAL A 4 -10.67 -23.30 -18.15
C VAL A 4 -10.50 -23.40 -19.67
N SER A 5 -10.93 -24.51 -20.30
CA SER A 5 -10.71 -24.73 -21.75
C SER A 5 -11.45 -23.75 -22.68
N GLY A 6 -12.46 -23.04 -22.16
CA GLY A 6 -13.23 -22.03 -22.88
C GLY A 6 -12.74 -20.59 -22.71
N ILE A 7 -11.84 -20.33 -21.76
CA ILE A 7 -11.40 -18.97 -21.42
C ILE A 7 -10.32 -18.52 -22.43
N ASP A 8 -10.47 -17.28 -22.91
CA ASP A 8 -9.51 -16.61 -23.78
C ASP A 8 -8.49 -15.80 -22.97
N HIS A 9 -8.97 -14.96 -22.05
CA HIS A 9 -8.14 -14.17 -21.15
C HIS A 9 -8.91 -13.71 -19.91
N TYR A 10 -8.16 -13.17 -18.95
CA TYR A 10 -8.66 -12.48 -17.78
C TYR A 10 -8.34 -10.99 -17.85
N GLU A 11 -9.21 -10.18 -17.26
CA GLU A 11 -8.98 -8.76 -17.03
C GLU A 11 -9.21 -8.42 -15.56
N VAL A 12 -8.54 -7.40 -15.06
CA VAL A 12 -8.71 -6.89 -13.70
C VAL A 12 -8.99 -5.40 -13.71
N GLN A 13 -9.72 -4.90 -12.72
CA GLN A 13 -10.05 -3.48 -12.57
C GLN A 13 -10.13 -3.13 -11.09
N LEU A 14 -9.51 -2.03 -10.68
CA LEU A 14 -9.71 -1.42 -9.38
C LEU A 14 -10.74 -0.30 -9.50
N ASP A 15 -11.78 -0.34 -8.67
CA ASP A 15 -12.90 0.60 -8.64
C ASP A 15 -13.48 0.86 -10.04
N GLU A 16 -13.60 2.14 -10.43
CA GLU A 16 -14.06 2.59 -11.74
C GLU A 16 -12.91 2.82 -12.73
N GLY A 17 -11.72 2.28 -12.45
CA GLY A 17 -10.53 2.40 -13.29
C GLY A 17 -10.66 1.70 -14.65
N SER A 18 -9.58 1.66 -15.43
CA SER A 18 -9.59 0.90 -16.69
C SER A 18 -9.37 -0.59 -16.45
N TRP A 19 -10.05 -1.43 -17.23
CA TRP A 19 -9.76 -2.87 -17.29
C TRP A 19 -8.35 -3.09 -17.83
N GLN A 20 -7.58 -3.91 -17.12
CA GLN A 20 -6.24 -4.32 -17.50
C GLN A 20 -6.27 -5.80 -17.88
N ASN A 21 -5.93 -6.11 -19.12
CA ASN A 21 -5.81 -7.49 -19.57
C ASN A 21 -4.56 -8.13 -18.96
N VAL A 22 -4.75 -9.22 -18.21
CA VAL A 22 -3.66 -9.99 -17.57
C VAL A 22 -3.40 -11.31 -18.28
N GLY A 23 -3.98 -11.52 -19.46
CA GLY A 23 -3.86 -12.73 -20.26
C GLY A 23 -4.40 -13.94 -19.52
N MET A 24 -3.65 -15.05 -19.55
CA MET A 24 -3.99 -16.28 -18.82
C MET A 24 -3.35 -16.35 -17.43
N ASN A 25 -2.86 -15.22 -16.90
CA ASN A 25 -2.26 -15.22 -15.57
C ASN A 25 -3.35 -15.39 -14.50
N HIS A 26 -3.10 -16.30 -13.57
CA HIS A 26 -3.98 -16.54 -12.43
C HIS A 26 -3.52 -15.79 -11.16
N SER A 27 -2.55 -14.87 -11.30
CA SER A 27 -2.02 -14.06 -10.22
C SER A 27 -1.81 -12.63 -10.70
N TYR A 28 -2.17 -11.66 -9.85
CA TYR A 28 -1.97 -10.24 -10.10
C TYR A 28 -1.41 -9.57 -8.83
N GLN A 29 -0.45 -8.66 -9.00
CA GLN A 29 0.13 -7.87 -7.92
C GLN A 29 -0.42 -6.46 -8.00
N LEU A 30 -1.24 -6.09 -7.02
CA LEU A 30 -1.73 -4.73 -6.87
C LEU A 30 -0.76 -3.96 -5.96
N SER A 31 -0.17 -2.87 -6.47
CA SER A 31 0.53 -1.91 -5.61
C SER A 31 -0.49 -1.05 -4.87
N LEU A 32 -0.27 -0.85 -3.57
CA LEU A 32 -1.10 0.02 -2.72
C LEU A 32 -0.49 1.43 -2.56
N ASP A 33 0.67 1.69 -3.16
CA ASP A 33 1.34 2.99 -3.04
C ASP A 33 0.44 4.12 -3.55
N ASP A 34 -0.21 3.89 -4.69
CA ASP A 34 -1.09 4.83 -5.39
C ASP A 34 -2.60 4.57 -5.15
N VAL A 35 -2.94 3.68 -4.22
CA VAL A 35 -4.33 3.42 -3.82
C VAL A 35 -4.62 4.18 -2.54
N ASP A 36 -5.66 5.00 -2.50
CA ASP A 36 -6.02 5.77 -1.31
C ASP A 36 -6.46 4.87 -0.15
N GLU A 37 -6.54 5.43 1.06
CA GLU A 37 -7.14 4.71 2.19
C GLU A 37 -8.66 4.67 2.06
N GLY A 38 -9.26 3.57 2.52
CA GLY A 38 -10.72 3.39 2.55
C GLY A 38 -11.19 2.13 1.84
N ASP A 39 -12.49 2.12 1.53
CA ASP A 39 -13.15 0.99 0.87
C ASP A 39 -12.94 1.04 -0.65
N HIS A 40 -12.51 -0.08 -1.21
CA HIS A 40 -12.28 -0.27 -2.64
C HIS A 40 -12.92 -1.57 -3.12
N VAL A 41 -13.21 -1.65 -4.42
CA VAL A 41 -13.74 -2.85 -5.08
C VAL A 41 -12.80 -3.28 -6.20
N PHE A 42 -12.21 -4.46 -6.04
CA PHE A 42 -11.39 -5.09 -7.07
C PHE A 42 -12.22 -6.08 -7.88
N HIS A 43 -12.27 -5.89 -9.19
CA HIS A 43 -13.00 -6.72 -10.12
C HIS A 43 -12.06 -7.64 -10.90
N VAL A 44 -12.51 -8.88 -11.10
CA VAL A 44 -11.85 -9.84 -11.99
C VAL A 44 -12.87 -10.29 -13.02
N LYS A 45 -12.51 -10.23 -14.29
CA LYS A 45 -13.32 -10.63 -15.43
C LYS A 45 -12.65 -11.78 -16.17
N ALA A 46 -13.39 -12.85 -16.42
CA ALA A 46 -12.97 -13.91 -17.33
C ALA A 46 -13.74 -13.76 -18.65
N VAL A 47 -13.03 -13.73 -19.77
CA VAL A 47 -13.60 -13.59 -21.11
C VAL A 47 -13.36 -14.87 -21.90
N ASP A 48 -14.40 -15.41 -22.52
CA ASP A 48 -14.29 -16.58 -23.40
C ASP A 48 -13.96 -16.21 -24.84
N ARG A 49 -13.62 -17.20 -25.67
CA ARG A 49 -13.23 -16.98 -27.08
C ARG A 49 -14.33 -16.42 -27.97
N THR A 50 -15.58 -16.45 -27.50
CA THR A 50 -16.74 -15.90 -28.20
C THR A 50 -17.14 -14.52 -27.68
N GLY A 51 -16.38 -13.97 -26.71
CA GLY A 51 -16.59 -12.65 -26.12
C GLY A 51 -17.57 -12.64 -24.94
N ASN A 52 -18.05 -13.78 -24.46
CA ASN A 52 -18.86 -13.78 -23.23
C ASN A 52 -17.95 -13.54 -22.03
N ALA A 53 -18.44 -12.79 -21.05
CA ALA A 53 -17.68 -12.45 -19.87
C ALA A 53 -18.44 -12.74 -18.57
N ALA A 54 -17.71 -13.20 -17.56
CA ALA A 54 -18.18 -13.29 -16.18
C ALA A 54 -17.30 -12.41 -15.29
N VAL A 55 -17.91 -11.61 -14.42
CA VAL A 55 -17.20 -10.71 -13.50
C VAL A 55 -17.46 -11.14 -12.05
N ILE A 56 -16.42 -11.13 -11.23
CA ILE A 56 -16.51 -11.24 -9.78
C ILE A 56 -15.91 -9.99 -9.13
N SER A 57 -16.42 -9.63 -7.95
CA SER A 57 -15.95 -8.49 -7.17
C SER A 57 -15.39 -8.94 -5.82
N VAL A 58 -14.31 -8.31 -5.40
CA VAL A 58 -13.67 -8.48 -4.10
C VAL A 58 -13.64 -7.12 -3.43
N PHE A 59 -14.21 -7.03 -2.22
CA PHE A 59 -14.18 -5.81 -1.43
C PHE A 59 -12.88 -5.77 -0.62
N LEU A 60 -12.22 -4.62 -0.63
CA LEU A 60 -10.94 -4.38 0.03
C LEU A 60 -11.08 -3.14 0.91
N HIS A 61 -10.50 -3.15 2.09
CA HIS A 61 -10.30 -1.95 2.90
C HIS A 61 -8.80 -1.68 2.99
N VAL A 62 -8.38 -0.50 2.52
CA VAL A 62 -6.97 -0.10 2.51
C VAL A 62 -6.72 0.82 3.69
N GLU A 63 -5.74 0.46 4.52
CA GLU A 63 -5.24 1.27 5.63
C GLU A 63 -3.75 1.53 5.39
N LYS A 64 -3.30 2.79 5.44
CA LYS A 64 -1.88 3.14 5.41
C LYS A 64 -1.45 3.49 6.83
N GLY A 65 -0.29 2.97 7.23
CA GLY A 65 0.36 3.44 8.45
C GLY A 65 0.78 4.90 8.27
N LEU A 66 0.73 5.69 9.35
CA LEU A 66 1.25 7.06 9.33
C LEU A 66 2.72 7.07 8.85
N PRO A 67 3.05 7.76 7.75
CA PRO A 67 4.44 8.06 7.45
C PRO A 67 4.90 9.07 8.50
N ILE A 68 5.73 8.66 9.46
CA ILE A 68 6.30 9.61 10.42
C ILE A 68 7.17 10.58 9.62
N PRO A 69 6.84 11.88 9.55
CA PRO A 69 7.58 12.81 8.70
C PRO A 69 9.02 12.94 9.21
N ILE A 70 9.98 12.76 8.30
CA ILE A 70 11.43 12.77 8.61
C ILE A 70 11.88 14.04 9.36
N LEU A 71 11.23 15.18 9.09
CA LEU A 71 11.56 16.45 9.73
C LEU A 71 11.19 16.48 11.21
N GLU A 72 10.05 15.92 11.59
CA GLU A 72 9.63 15.85 12.99
C GLU A 72 10.53 14.90 13.77
N THR A 73 10.91 13.77 13.17
CA THR A 73 11.88 12.82 13.77
C THR A 73 13.23 13.50 14.03
N ILE A 74 13.74 14.29 13.08
CA ILE A 74 15.01 15.03 13.25
C ILE A 74 14.87 16.09 14.34
N LEU A 75 13.75 16.82 14.40
CA LEU A 75 13.52 17.83 15.43
C LEU A 75 13.45 17.19 16.84
N ILE A 76 12.75 16.06 16.98
CA ILE A 76 12.67 15.32 18.25
C ILE A 76 14.06 14.79 18.64
N ALA A 77 14.80 14.17 17.71
CA ALA A 77 16.13 13.64 17.99
C ALA A 77 17.14 14.74 18.40
N THR A 78 17.11 15.89 17.72
CA THR A 78 18.01 17.03 18.01
C THR A 78 17.67 17.71 19.34
N THR A 79 16.39 17.85 19.68
CA THR A 79 15.98 18.39 20.99
C THR A 79 16.38 17.46 22.13
N ILE A 80 16.22 16.15 21.98
CA ILE A 80 16.69 15.15 22.96
C ILE A 80 18.22 15.21 23.13
N ALA A 81 18.97 15.25 22.03
CA ALA A 81 20.42 15.34 22.05
C ALA A 81 20.90 16.64 22.73
N PHE A 82 20.25 17.77 22.44
CA PHE A 82 20.56 19.06 23.06
C PHE A 82 20.30 19.05 24.57
N LEU A 83 19.17 18.53 25.02
CA LEU A 83 18.86 18.40 26.45
C LEU A 83 19.87 17.50 27.16
N ALA A 84 20.26 16.38 26.55
CA ALA A 84 21.30 15.50 27.09
C ALA A 84 22.64 16.24 27.27
N LEU A 85 23.06 17.04 26.27
CA LEU A 85 24.26 17.86 26.37
C LEU A 85 24.19 18.91 27.48
N VAL A 86 23.05 19.59 27.62
CA VAL A 86 22.81 20.57 28.71
C VAL A 86 22.89 19.89 30.07
N VAL A 87 22.31 18.70 30.23
CA VAL A 87 22.37 17.92 31.48
C VAL A 87 23.81 17.50 31.81
N ILE A 88 24.58 17.04 30.81
CA ILE A 88 25.99 16.68 31.01
C ILE A 88 26.81 17.91 31.43
N TRP A 89 26.58 19.05 30.78
CA TRP A 89 27.31 20.28 31.08
C TRP A 89 27.00 20.83 32.48
N THR A 90 25.73 20.79 32.90
CA THR A 90 25.31 21.23 34.24
C THR A 90 25.88 20.35 35.35
N ARG A 91 25.94 19.02 35.15
CA ARG A 91 26.59 18.09 36.09
C ARG A 91 28.09 18.37 36.25
N LYS A 92 28.81 18.54 35.13
CA LYS A 92 30.26 18.84 35.13
C LYS A 92 30.60 20.17 35.80
N LYS A 93 29.69 21.14 35.79
CA LYS A 93 29.89 22.45 36.43
C LYS A 93 29.75 22.37 37.96
N GLY A 94 28.86 21.51 38.48
CA GLY A 94 28.65 21.31 39.92
C GLY A 94 29.77 20.55 40.64
N GLU A 95 30.53 19.72 39.92
CA GLU A 95 31.70 19.00 40.48
C GLU A 95 32.96 19.89 40.65
N ARG A 96 32.93 21.12 40.14
CA ARG A 96 34.06 22.06 40.16
C ARG A 96 33.92 23.18 41.20
N SER A 97 32.84 23.17 42.00
CA SER A 97 32.61 24.07 43.14
C SER A 97 32.78 23.33 44.45
#